data_AF-A0A7Y3GYA6-F1
#
_entry.id   AF-A0A7Y3GYA6-F1
#
_cell.length_a   1.000
_cell.length_b   1.000
_cell.length_c   1.000
_cell.angle_alpha   90.00
_cell.angle_beta   90.00
_cell.angle_gamma   90.00
#
_symmetry.space_group_name_H-M   'P 1'
#
loop_
_entity.id
_entity.type
_entity.pdbx_description
1 polymer ?
#
loop_
_entity_poly.entity_id
_entity_poly.type
_entity_poly.pdbx_seq_one_letter_code
_entity_poly.pdbx_strand_id
1 'polypeptide(L)'
;ASNPAEGALDAGDAPPWVARRRAGERVISRADALAVGEAAHAALESLEQGDDTPVLRRLREAGHRALAASSAGGDRGAAQAELDELLENFAAGPLFERFCALLPHIVARELPMIAPPDAEEPALCAISGAIDMLYRDAEGRFVVADFKTDRVAPGCEDEATQHYRRQGEIYVRAVRDALGLEAEPRFELWWLRSGKVTELVPEKMSAPQSDQLDLFAS
;
A
#
# COMPACT_ATOMS: atom_id res chain seq x y z
N ALA A 1 21.17 -19.17 26.88
CA ALA A 1 20.80 -17.88 26.26
C ALA A 1 19.92 -18.21 25.09
N SER A 2 18.61 -18.14 25.31
CA SER A 2 17.58 -18.60 24.37
C SER A 2 17.27 -17.49 23.37
N ASN A 3 17.25 -17.87 22.09
CA ASN A 3 16.99 -17.02 20.94
C ASN A 3 15.49 -16.64 20.89
N PRO A 4 15.09 -15.35 20.97
CA PRO A 4 13.69 -14.97 20.80
C PRO A 4 13.45 -14.63 19.32
N ALA A 5 13.43 -15.65 18.46
CA ALA A 5 13.12 -15.49 17.03
C ALA A 5 12.27 -16.64 16.47
N GLU A 6 11.49 -17.30 17.33
CA GLU A 6 10.45 -18.24 16.93
C GLU A 6 9.11 -17.76 17.47
N GLY A 7 8.42 -16.98 16.64
CA GLY A 7 7.03 -16.61 16.81
C GLY A 7 6.31 -16.86 15.50
N ALA A 8 5.99 -18.12 15.23
CA ALA A 8 4.86 -18.43 14.36
C ALA A 8 3.66 -17.72 14.99
N LEU A 9 3.11 -16.70 14.33
CA LEU A 9 1.82 -16.18 14.72
C LEU A 9 0.86 -17.35 14.60
N ASP A 10 0.39 -17.80 15.76
CA ASP A 10 -0.68 -18.77 15.88
C ASP A 10 -1.85 -18.26 15.04
N ALA A 11 -2.64 -19.16 14.47
CA ALA A 11 -3.77 -18.79 13.60
C ALA A 11 -4.84 -17.93 14.34
N GLY A 12 -4.65 -17.67 15.64
CA GLY A 12 -5.42 -16.74 16.48
C GLY A 12 -4.95 -15.28 16.52
N ASP A 13 -3.77 -14.92 15.99
CA ASP A 13 -3.21 -13.56 16.07
C ASP A 13 -3.28 -12.75 14.76
N ALA A 14 -3.77 -13.34 13.67
CA ALA A 14 -3.97 -12.60 12.43
C ALA A 14 -5.14 -11.60 12.59
N PRO A 15 -5.02 -10.36 12.09
CA PRO A 15 -6.13 -9.41 12.11
C PRO A 15 -7.41 -10.02 11.51
N PRO A 16 -8.61 -9.67 12.02
CA PRO A 16 -9.87 -10.30 11.60
C PRO A 16 -10.15 -10.15 10.10
N TRP A 17 -9.65 -9.06 9.51
CA TRP A 17 -9.80 -8.75 8.10
C TRP A 17 -8.95 -9.63 7.17
N VAL A 18 -7.99 -10.39 7.69
CA VAL A 18 -7.15 -11.28 6.86
C VAL A 18 -7.98 -12.49 6.43
N ALA A 19 -8.08 -12.70 5.11
CA ALA A 19 -8.80 -13.83 4.56
C ALA A 19 -8.20 -15.16 5.03
N ARG A 20 -9.06 -16.04 5.52
CA ARG A 20 -8.70 -17.45 5.72
C ARG A 20 -8.47 -18.09 4.36
N ARG A 21 -7.42 -18.92 4.29
CA ARG A 21 -7.11 -19.68 3.08
C ARG A 21 -8.25 -20.62 2.71
N ARG A 22 -8.50 -20.73 1.41
CA ARG A 22 -9.45 -21.71 0.87
C ARG A 22 -8.81 -23.09 0.80
N ALA A 23 -9.63 -24.13 0.92
CA ALA A 23 -9.17 -25.50 0.74
C ALA A 23 -8.60 -25.69 -0.69
N GLY A 24 -7.36 -26.16 -0.80
CA GLY A 24 -6.66 -26.35 -2.08
C GLY A 24 -5.79 -25.17 -2.53
N GLU A 25 -5.75 -24.05 -1.79
CA GLU A 25 -4.80 -22.97 -2.07
C GLU A 25 -3.36 -23.39 -1.78
N ARG A 26 -2.43 -22.93 -2.64
CA ARG A 26 -0.99 -23.15 -2.45
C ARG A 26 -0.53 -22.53 -1.15
N VAL A 27 0.23 -23.31 -0.39
CA VAL A 27 0.89 -22.85 0.83
C VAL A 27 2.30 -22.40 0.47
N ILE A 28 2.51 -21.09 0.48
CA ILE A 28 3.85 -20.51 0.42
C ILE A 28 4.30 -20.09 1.81
N SER A 29 5.62 -20.01 2.00
CA SER A 29 6.19 -19.52 3.26
C SER A 29 5.92 -18.03 3.45
N ARG A 30 6.08 -17.51 4.67
CA ARG A 30 5.98 -16.07 4.93
C ARG A 30 7.06 -15.29 4.16
N ALA A 31 8.26 -15.84 4.07
CA ALA A 31 9.35 -15.23 3.31
C ALA A 31 9.01 -15.12 1.83
N ASP A 32 8.39 -16.17 1.26
CA ASP A 32 7.94 -16.15 -0.14
C ASP A 32 6.79 -15.16 -0.35
N ALA A 33 5.84 -15.07 0.58
CA ALA A 33 4.74 -14.11 0.49
C ALA A 33 5.24 -12.66 0.52
N LEU A 34 6.22 -12.34 1.37
CA LEU A 34 6.87 -11.03 1.41
C LEU A 34 7.61 -10.76 0.08
N ALA A 35 8.38 -11.72 -0.41
CA ALA A 35 9.10 -11.58 -1.68
C ALA A 35 8.17 -11.38 -2.88
N VAL A 36 7.00 -12.03 -2.89
CA VAL A 36 5.95 -11.80 -3.90
C VAL A 36 5.40 -10.37 -3.82
N GLY A 37 5.15 -9.87 -2.61
CA GLY A 37 4.70 -8.50 -2.38
C GLY A 37 5.70 -7.47 -2.90
N GLU A 38 6.96 -7.59 -2.48
CA GLU A 38 8.07 -6.73 -2.93
C GLU A 38 8.25 -6.80 -4.46
N ALA A 39 8.18 -7.99 -5.05
CA ALA A 39 8.30 -8.16 -6.49
C ALA A 39 7.14 -7.52 -7.27
N ALA A 40 5.92 -7.54 -6.72
CA ALA A 40 4.77 -6.87 -7.32
C ALA A 40 4.92 -5.33 -7.28
N HIS A 41 5.44 -4.77 -6.18
CA HIS A 41 5.74 -3.34 -6.08
C HIS A 41 6.81 -2.92 -7.09
N ALA A 42 7.95 -3.62 -7.10
CA ALA A 42 9.04 -3.37 -8.04
C ALA A 42 8.59 -3.47 -9.52
N ALA A 43 7.65 -4.36 -9.81
CA ALA A 43 7.05 -4.46 -11.14
C ALA A 43 6.29 -3.18 -11.54
N LEU A 44 5.43 -2.67 -10.65
CA LEU A 44 4.64 -1.46 -10.88
C LEU A 44 5.51 -0.20 -10.95
N GLU A 45 6.58 -0.15 -10.16
CA GLU A 45 7.57 0.94 -10.11
C GLU A 45 8.38 1.07 -11.40
N SER A 46 8.83 -0.06 -11.96
CA SER A 46 9.79 -0.07 -13.07
C SER A 46 9.22 0.15 -14.46
N LEU A 47 7.90 0.38 -14.61
CA LEU A 47 7.31 0.62 -15.93
C LEU A 47 7.73 1.96 -16.50
N GLU A 48 8.43 1.97 -17.62
CA GLU A 48 8.79 3.20 -18.34
C GLU A 48 7.70 3.60 -19.35
N GLN A 49 7.61 4.89 -19.69
CA GLN A 49 6.77 5.36 -20.78
C GLN A 49 7.46 5.15 -22.14
N GLY A 50 6.67 5.03 -23.22
CA GLY A 50 7.20 4.94 -24.59
C GLY A 50 7.61 3.54 -25.07
N ASP A 51 7.25 2.49 -24.33
CA ASP A 51 7.43 1.10 -24.75
C ASP A 51 6.11 0.52 -25.27
N ASP A 52 6.10 0.07 -26.53
CA ASP A 52 4.97 -0.56 -27.23
C ASP A 52 4.66 -1.98 -26.71
N THR A 53 5.54 -2.53 -25.87
CA THR A 53 5.30 -3.79 -25.18
C THR A 53 4.04 -3.70 -24.31
N PRO A 54 3.11 -4.68 -24.42
CA PRO A 54 1.94 -4.75 -23.55
C PRO A 54 2.33 -4.61 -22.08
N VAL A 55 1.67 -3.71 -21.35
CA VAL A 55 1.99 -3.38 -19.95
C VAL A 55 2.08 -4.62 -19.07
N LEU A 56 1.16 -5.58 -19.23
CA LEU A 56 1.17 -6.84 -18.49
C LEU A 56 2.47 -7.64 -18.72
N ARG A 57 2.98 -7.69 -19.95
CA ARG A 57 4.25 -8.39 -20.23
C ARG A 57 5.41 -7.73 -19.48
N ARG A 58 5.46 -6.39 -19.45
CA ARG A 58 6.49 -5.65 -18.72
C ARG A 58 6.39 -5.87 -17.21
N LEU A 59 5.18 -5.85 -16.66
CA LEU A 59 4.95 -6.14 -15.24
C LEU A 59 5.46 -7.53 -14.85
N ARG A 60 5.17 -8.56 -15.67
CA ARG A 60 5.67 -9.91 -15.41
C ARG A 60 7.19 -10.00 -15.48
N GLU A 61 7.77 -9.47 -16.55
CA GLU A 61 9.23 -9.49 -16.74
C GLU A 61 9.94 -8.76 -15.58
N ALA A 62 9.43 -7.61 -15.16
CA ALA A 62 9.96 -6.86 -14.02
C ALA A 62 9.78 -7.60 -12.69
N GLY A 63 8.59 -8.14 -12.42
CA GLY A 63 8.31 -8.89 -11.21
C GLY A 63 9.18 -10.15 -11.10
N HIS A 64 9.35 -10.89 -12.20
CA HIS A 64 10.24 -12.06 -12.24
C HIS A 64 11.69 -11.67 -11.98
N ARG A 65 12.16 -10.53 -12.53
CA ARG A 65 13.51 -10.01 -12.22
C ARG A 65 13.67 -9.64 -10.74
N ALA A 66 12.69 -8.96 -10.16
CA ALA A 66 12.70 -8.56 -8.76
C ALA A 66 12.71 -9.78 -7.82
N LEU A 67 11.81 -10.74 -8.08
CA LEU A 67 11.78 -12.00 -7.34
C LEU A 67 13.09 -12.79 -7.52
N ALA A 68 13.68 -12.71 -8.72
CA ALA A 68 14.93 -13.38 -8.99
C ALA A 68 16.13 -12.83 -8.22
N ALA A 69 16.12 -11.53 -7.93
CA ALA A 69 17.12 -10.84 -7.14
C ALA A 69 16.88 -10.97 -5.62
N SER A 70 15.68 -11.37 -5.19
CA SER A 70 15.38 -11.59 -3.79
C SER A 70 16.22 -12.72 -3.20
N SER A 71 16.74 -12.51 -1.99
CA SER A 71 17.48 -13.52 -1.22
C SER A 71 16.56 -14.43 -0.40
N ALA A 72 15.25 -14.42 -0.66
CA ALA A 72 14.28 -15.26 0.05
C ALA A 72 14.65 -16.74 -0.11
N GLY A 73 14.91 -17.41 1.03
CA GLY A 73 15.37 -18.80 1.07
C GLY A 73 14.24 -19.85 0.93
N GLY A 74 13.08 -19.47 0.42
CA GLY A 74 11.91 -20.35 0.28
C GLY A 74 11.79 -21.00 -1.09
N ASP A 75 10.57 -21.43 -1.45
CA ASP A 75 10.32 -22.08 -2.74
C ASP A 75 10.08 -21.02 -3.83
N ARG A 76 11.15 -20.72 -4.55
CA ARG A 76 11.14 -19.75 -5.66
C ARG A 76 10.15 -20.10 -6.77
N GLY A 77 9.93 -21.39 -7.05
CA GLY A 77 8.96 -21.82 -8.05
C GLY A 77 7.53 -21.51 -7.60
N ALA A 78 7.23 -21.79 -6.33
CA ALA A 78 5.94 -21.45 -5.74
C ALA A 78 5.70 -19.94 -5.67
N ALA A 79 6.72 -19.16 -5.28
CA ALA A 79 6.66 -17.70 -5.24
C ALA A 79 6.43 -17.10 -6.64
N GLN A 80 7.13 -17.59 -7.67
CA GLN A 80 6.95 -17.12 -9.04
C GLN A 80 5.53 -17.39 -9.55
N ALA A 81 5.02 -18.61 -9.33
CA ALA A 81 3.67 -18.96 -9.74
C ALA A 81 2.59 -18.21 -8.93
N GLU A 82 2.87 -17.77 -7.70
CA GLU A 82 1.98 -16.90 -6.92
C GLU A 82 1.98 -15.47 -7.47
N LEU A 83 3.15 -14.93 -7.84
CA LEU A 83 3.29 -13.62 -8.46
C LEU A 83 2.58 -13.57 -9.82
N ASP A 84 2.74 -14.61 -10.64
CA ASP A 84 2.05 -14.71 -11.93
C ASP A 84 0.53 -14.70 -11.76
N GLU A 85 0.00 -15.47 -10.80
CA GLU A 85 -1.44 -15.47 -10.48
C GLU A 85 -1.93 -14.10 -9.99
N LEU A 86 -1.14 -13.41 -9.16
CA LEU A 86 -1.47 -12.06 -8.70
C LEU A 86 -1.55 -11.07 -9.87
N LEU A 87 -0.54 -11.04 -10.73
CA LEU A 87 -0.48 -10.12 -11.88
C LEU A 87 -1.55 -10.44 -12.93
N GLU A 88 -1.89 -11.71 -13.12
CA GLU A 88 -3.00 -12.15 -13.98
C GLU A 88 -4.35 -11.64 -13.47
N ASN A 89 -4.64 -11.85 -12.19
CA ASN A 89 -5.88 -11.39 -11.58
C ASN A 89 -5.98 -9.86 -11.60
N PHE A 90 -4.86 -9.17 -11.31
CA PHE A 90 -4.79 -7.72 -11.44
C PHE A 90 -5.12 -7.27 -12.87
N ALA A 91 -4.49 -7.87 -13.87
CA ALA A 91 -4.66 -7.51 -15.28
C ALA A 91 -6.06 -7.81 -15.84
N ALA A 92 -6.73 -8.81 -15.30
CA ALA A 92 -8.11 -9.14 -15.65
C ALA A 92 -9.15 -8.23 -14.98
N GLY A 93 -8.74 -7.41 -14.00
CA GLY A 93 -9.62 -6.57 -13.20
C GLY A 93 -9.69 -5.11 -13.66
N PRO A 94 -10.71 -4.36 -13.21
CA PRO A 94 -10.88 -2.93 -13.55
C PRO A 94 -9.75 -2.05 -13.01
N LEU A 95 -9.02 -2.51 -11.99
CA LEU A 95 -7.89 -1.77 -11.43
C LEU A 95 -6.72 -1.65 -12.41
N PHE A 96 -6.50 -2.66 -13.25
CA PHE A 96 -5.44 -2.58 -14.28
C PHE A 96 -5.79 -1.59 -15.40
N GLU A 97 -7.06 -1.54 -15.81
CA GLU A 97 -7.54 -0.53 -16.76
C GLU A 97 -7.35 0.87 -16.17
N ARG A 98 -7.74 1.07 -14.91
CA ARG A 98 -7.51 2.32 -14.18
C ARG A 98 -6.02 2.67 -14.09
N PHE A 99 -5.17 1.70 -13.77
CA PHE A 99 -3.71 1.88 -13.72
C PHE A 99 -3.16 2.37 -15.06
N CYS A 100 -3.53 1.69 -16.15
CA CYS A 100 -3.08 2.06 -17.50
C CYS A 100 -3.54 3.47 -17.89
N ALA A 101 -4.79 3.83 -17.57
CA ALA A 101 -5.31 5.17 -17.82
C ALA A 101 -4.60 6.25 -17.00
N LEU A 102 -4.08 5.91 -15.82
CA LEU A 102 -3.36 6.83 -14.95
C LEU A 102 -1.87 6.99 -15.31
N LEU A 103 -1.26 6.10 -16.10
CA LEU A 103 0.16 6.17 -16.45
C LEU A 103 0.65 7.57 -16.90
N PRO A 104 -0.09 8.34 -17.72
CA PRO A 104 0.31 9.70 -18.12
C PRO A 104 0.19 10.75 -17.01
N HIS A 105 -0.54 10.44 -15.94
CA HIS A 105 -0.84 11.33 -14.82
C HIS A 105 -0.06 10.99 -13.54
N ILE A 106 0.72 9.91 -13.56
CA ILE A 106 1.65 9.56 -12.50
C ILE A 106 2.75 10.63 -12.44
N VAL A 107 2.90 11.24 -11.27
CA VAL A 107 3.91 12.25 -10.97
C VAL A 107 5.20 11.58 -10.51
N ALA A 108 5.07 10.59 -9.62
CA ALA A 108 6.19 9.80 -9.12
C ALA A 108 5.74 8.40 -8.72
N ARG A 109 6.67 7.45 -8.73
CA ARG A 109 6.56 6.13 -8.09
C ARG A 109 7.78 5.91 -7.21
N GLU A 110 7.61 5.14 -6.15
CA GLU A 110 8.63 4.91 -5.12
C GLU A 110 9.24 6.24 -4.61
N LEU A 111 8.38 7.25 -4.38
CA LEU A 111 8.84 8.59 -4.01
C LEU A 111 9.40 8.56 -2.59
N PRO A 112 10.72 8.76 -2.40
CA PRO A 112 11.32 8.73 -1.07
C PRO A 112 10.84 9.93 -0.26
N MET A 113 10.53 9.72 1.01
CA MET A 113 10.10 10.77 1.92
C MET A 113 10.82 10.71 3.26
N ILE A 114 10.99 11.90 3.84
CA ILE A 114 11.40 12.07 5.24
C ILE A 114 10.38 13.02 5.85
N ALA A 115 9.70 12.57 6.90
CA ALA A 115 8.70 13.33 7.62
C ALA A 115 9.15 13.57 9.07
N PRO A 116 8.74 14.69 9.69
CA PRO A 116 8.94 14.90 11.12
C PRO A 116 8.26 13.76 11.90
N PRO A 117 8.80 13.43 13.08
CA PRO A 117 8.18 12.44 13.96
C PRO A 117 6.83 12.98 14.45
N ASP A 118 5.96 12.08 14.92
CA ASP A 118 4.70 12.53 15.52
C ASP A 118 4.97 13.35 16.79
N ALA A 119 4.03 14.20 17.17
CA ALA A 119 4.21 15.19 18.23
C ALA A 119 4.59 14.61 19.61
N GLU A 120 4.38 13.30 19.81
CA GLU A 120 4.72 12.59 21.04
C GLU A 120 6.17 12.03 21.06
N GLU A 121 6.88 12.10 19.93
CA GLU A 121 8.22 11.56 19.79
C GLU A 121 9.32 12.65 19.84
N PRO A 122 10.54 12.31 20.32
CA PRO A 122 11.62 13.29 20.49
C PRO A 122 12.01 13.95 19.16
N ALA A 123 12.33 15.25 19.19
CA ALA A 123 12.75 16.05 18.03
C ALA A 123 14.05 15.60 17.33
N LEU A 124 14.63 14.47 17.73
CA LEU A 124 15.82 13.84 17.12
C LEU A 124 15.48 12.66 16.21
N CYS A 125 14.20 12.28 16.11
CA CYS A 125 13.73 11.20 15.26
C CYS A 125 13.18 11.76 13.94
N ALA A 126 13.22 10.97 12.88
CA ALA A 126 12.55 11.26 11.61
C ALA A 126 11.90 9.97 11.11
N ILE A 127 10.74 10.11 10.46
CA ILE A 127 10.06 8.99 9.81
C ILE A 127 10.55 8.96 8.37
N SER A 128 11.17 7.86 7.96
CA SER A 128 11.59 7.62 6.58
C SER A 128 10.70 6.55 5.95
N GLY A 129 10.38 6.72 4.67
CA GLY A 129 9.62 5.75 3.89
C GLY A 129 9.60 6.10 2.42
N ALA A 130 8.85 5.33 1.65
CA ALA A 130 8.63 5.57 0.23
C ALA A 130 7.12 5.50 -0.07
N ILE A 131 6.63 6.46 -0.84
CA ILE A 131 5.26 6.46 -1.35
C ILE A 131 5.26 5.68 -2.66
N ASP A 132 4.50 4.59 -2.73
CA ASP A 132 4.46 3.72 -3.91
C ASP A 132 4.09 4.49 -5.17
N MET A 133 3.07 5.35 -5.12
CA MET A 133 2.64 6.14 -6.25
C MET A 133 2.00 7.48 -5.84
N LEU A 134 2.44 8.56 -6.48
CA LEU A 134 1.82 9.88 -6.43
C LEU A 134 1.34 10.24 -7.84
N TYR A 135 0.05 10.56 -8.00
CA TYR A 135 -0.52 10.93 -9.29
C TYR A 135 -1.51 12.09 -9.17
N ARG A 136 -1.93 12.65 -10.32
CA ARG A 136 -3.01 13.65 -10.39
C ARG A 136 -4.30 13.03 -10.88
N ASP A 137 -5.40 13.27 -10.17
CA ASP A 137 -6.74 12.88 -10.65
C ASP A 137 -7.20 13.77 -11.83
N ALA A 138 -8.41 13.49 -12.34
CA ALA A 138 -8.99 14.22 -13.46
C ALA A 138 -9.22 15.72 -13.16
N GLU A 139 -9.37 16.08 -11.87
CA GLU A 139 -9.48 17.47 -11.41
C GLU A 139 -8.11 18.11 -11.13
N GLY A 140 -7.01 17.37 -11.32
CA GLY A 140 -5.65 17.82 -11.11
C GLY A 140 -5.19 17.76 -9.65
N ARG A 141 -6.00 17.20 -8.73
CA ARG A 141 -5.66 17.04 -7.31
C ARG A 141 -4.67 15.89 -7.14
N PHE A 142 -3.78 16.04 -6.16
CA PHE A 142 -2.84 14.98 -5.81
C PHE A 142 -3.56 13.82 -5.11
N VAL A 143 -3.20 12.61 -5.52
CA VAL A 143 -3.61 11.36 -4.88
C VAL A 143 -2.37 10.55 -4.57
N VAL A 144 -2.25 10.17 -3.31
CA VAL A 144 -1.26 9.22 -2.81
C VAL A 144 -1.90 7.84 -2.88
N ALA A 145 -1.32 6.94 -3.66
CA ALA A 145 -1.74 5.55 -3.75
C ALA A 145 -0.66 4.63 -3.19
N ASP A 146 -1.10 3.66 -2.39
CA ASP A 146 -0.26 2.63 -1.81
C ASP A 146 -0.80 1.24 -2.21
N PHE A 147 0.08 0.39 -2.72
CA PHE A 147 -0.28 -0.92 -3.25
C PHE A 147 -0.27 -1.95 -2.12
N LYS A 148 -1.35 -2.73 -2.02
CA LYS A 148 -1.47 -3.79 -1.02
C LYS A 148 -1.66 -5.13 -1.71
N THR A 149 -0.82 -6.10 -1.33
CA THR A 149 -0.89 -7.49 -1.80
C THR A 149 -1.53 -8.42 -0.77
N ASP A 150 -2.03 -7.86 0.32
CA ASP A 150 -2.72 -8.59 1.38
C ASP A 150 -3.97 -9.29 0.86
N ARG A 151 -4.29 -10.42 1.50
CA ARG A 151 -5.53 -11.15 1.25
C ARG A 151 -6.57 -10.66 2.24
N VAL A 152 -7.49 -9.83 1.77
CA VAL A 152 -8.58 -9.29 2.58
C VAL A 152 -9.81 -10.19 2.48
N ALA A 153 -10.42 -10.52 3.63
CA ALA A 153 -11.66 -11.25 3.69
C ALA A 153 -12.78 -10.44 2.99
N PRO A 154 -13.67 -11.07 2.19
CA PRO A 154 -14.73 -10.35 1.52
C PRO A 154 -15.61 -9.57 2.52
N GLY A 155 -15.76 -8.26 2.32
CA GLY A 155 -16.53 -7.39 3.21
C GLY A 155 -15.74 -6.78 4.37
N CYS A 156 -14.46 -7.11 4.52
CA CYS A 156 -13.58 -6.55 5.55
C CYS A 156 -12.64 -5.46 5.01
N GLU A 157 -12.86 -4.95 3.81
CA GLU A 157 -11.99 -3.95 3.18
C GLU A 157 -11.91 -2.64 3.98
N ASP A 158 -13.00 -2.19 4.58
CA ASP A 158 -13.00 -1.00 5.43
C ASP A 158 -12.17 -1.22 6.68
N GLU A 159 -12.29 -2.38 7.33
CA GLU A 159 -11.49 -2.76 8.50
C GLU A 159 -10.00 -2.87 8.15
N ALA A 160 -9.68 -3.51 7.02
CA ALA A 160 -8.32 -3.60 6.50
C ALA A 160 -7.75 -2.20 6.21
N THR A 161 -8.57 -1.30 5.67
CA THR A 161 -8.17 0.09 5.38
C THR A 161 -7.78 0.84 6.65
N GLN A 162 -8.48 0.64 7.77
CA GLN A 162 -8.15 1.29 9.04
C GLN A 162 -6.78 0.87 9.59
N HIS A 163 -6.29 -0.33 9.26
CA HIS A 163 -4.95 -0.78 9.65
C HIS A 163 -3.84 0.12 9.10
N TYR A 164 -4.06 0.76 7.95
CA TYR A 164 -3.08 1.63 7.29
C TYR A 164 -3.34 3.12 7.53
N ARG A 165 -4.28 3.48 8.42
CA ARG A 165 -4.67 4.87 8.68
C ARG A 165 -3.47 5.75 9.02
N ARG A 166 -2.66 5.34 10.01
CA ARG A 166 -1.48 6.11 10.45
C ARG A 166 -0.45 6.29 9.33
N GLN A 167 -0.23 5.26 8.51
CA GLN A 167 0.67 5.37 7.36
C GLN A 167 0.15 6.40 6.35
N GLY A 168 -1.14 6.33 6.02
CA GLY A 168 -1.80 7.28 5.13
C GLY A 168 -1.69 8.72 5.62
N GLU A 169 -1.95 8.96 6.91
CA GLU A 169 -1.80 10.29 7.54
C GLU A 169 -0.38 10.85 7.39
N ILE A 170 0.64 10.01 7.59
CA ILE A 170 2.05 10.42 7.42
C ILE A 170 2.32 10.78 5.95
N TYR A 171 1.88 9.96 4.99
CA TYR A 171 2.15 10.19 3.57
C TYR A 171 1.44 11.43 3.04
N VAL A 172 0.15 11.60 3.39
CA VAL A 172 -0.65 12.78 3.04
C VAL A 172 -0.01 14.05 3.59
N ARG A 173 0.38 14.04 4.88
CA ARG A 173 1.08 15.16 5.51
C ARG A 173 2.41 15.47 4.80
N ALA A 174 3.22 14.44 4.55
CA ALA A 174 4.52 14.61 3.90
C ALA A 174 4.38 15.25 2.50
N VAL A 175 3.44 14.78 1.68
CA VAL A 175 3.20 15.33 0.34
C VAL A 175 2.63 16.74 0.41
N ARG A 176 1.65 16.99 1.29
CA ARG A 176 1.06 18.33 1.46
C ARG A 176 2.12 19.35 1.85
N ASP A 177 2.91 19.03 2.86
CA ASP A 177 3.90 19.96 3.42
C ASP A 177 5.06 20.17 2.44
N ALA A 178 5.56 19.11 1.79
CA ALA A 178 6.66 19.21 0.83
C ALA A 178 6.29 20.00 -0.44
N LEU A 179 5.03 19.93 -0.88
CA LEU A 179 4.55 20.61 -2.08
C LEU A 179 3.82 21.93 -1.78
N GLY A 180 3.66 22.31 -0.51
CA GLY A 180 2.95 23.52 -0.09
C GLY A 180 1.49 23.53 -0.55
N LEU A 181 0.78 22.40 -0.41
CA LEU A 181 -0.60 22.27 -0.89
C LEU A 181 -1.60 22.87 0.11
N GLU A 182 -2.55 23.64 -0.42
CA GLU A 182 -3.65 24.22 0.37
C GLU A 182 -4.69 23.18 0.80
N ALA A 183 -4.81 22.08 0.06
CA ALA A 183 -5.74 20.99 0.34
C ALA A 183 -4.98 19.68 0.53
N GLU A 184 -5.50 18.82 1.40
CA GLU A 184 -4.92 17.50 1.62
C GLU A 184 -5.05 16.62 0.36
N PRO A 185 -3.96 15.96 -0.06
CA PRO A 185 -4.05 14.88 -1.03
C PRO A 185 -5.02 13.79 -0.56
N ARG A 186 -5.71 13.15 -1.52
CA ARG A 186 -6.47 11.92 -1.22
C ARG A 186 -5.49 10.78 -0.95
N PHE A 187 -5.86 9.85 -0.08
CA PHE A 187 -5.10 8.61 0.15
C PHE A 187 -5.92 7.40 -0.29
N GLU A 188 -5.36 6.60 -1.18
CA GLU A 188 -5.99 5.40 -1.72
C GLU A 188 -5.13 4.16 -1.44
N LEU A 189 -5.78 3.09 -0.98
CA LEU A 189 -5.21 1.76 -0.91
C LEU A 189 -5.67 0.94 -2.11
N TRP A 190 -4.72 0.40 -2.84
CA TRP A 190 -4.94 -0.36 -4.06
C TRP A 190 -4.69 -1.84 -3.79
N TRP A 191 -5.78 -2.58 -3.60
CA TRP A 191 -5.75 -4.00 -3.26
C TRP A 191 -5.55 -4.84 -4.52
N LEU A 192 -4.30 -5.15 -4.85
CA LEU A 192 -3.95 -5.75 -6.15
C LEU A 192 -4.63 -7.10 -6.38
N ARG A 193 -4.83 -7.89 -5.32
CA ARG A 193 -5.46 -9.22 -5.41
C ARG A 193 -6.97 -9.16 -5.66
N SER A 194 -7.67 -8.18 -5.07
CA SER A 194 -9.12 -8.04 -5.24
C SER A 194 -9.49 -7.10 -6.38
N GLY A 195 -8.54 -6.33 -6.90
CA GLY A 195 -8.77 -5.29 -7.91
C GLY A 195 -9.59 -4.12 -7.39
N LYS A 196 -9.63 -3.90 -6.07
CA LYS A 196 -10.40 -2.83 -5.43
C LYS A 196 -9.50 -1.67 -5.04
N VAL A 197 -10.10 -0.48 -4.99
CA VAL A 197 -9.51 0.71 -4.37
C VAL A 197 -10.40 1.10 -3.20
N THR A 198 -9.79 1.32 -2.03
CA THR A 198 -10.45 1.98 -0.91
C THR A 198 -9.79 3.32 -0.67
N GLU A 199 -10.60 4.34 -0.43
CA GLU A 199 -10.10 5.65 -0.04
C GLU A 199 -10.14 5.76 1.48
N LEU A 200 -9.01 6.15 2.08
CA LEU A 200 -9.00 6.55 3.47
C LEU A 200 -9.44 8.00 3.54
N VAL A 201 -10.70 8.21 3.91
CA VAL A 201 -11.17 9.55 4.24
C VAL A 201 -10.70 9.84 5.67
N PRO A 202 -9.92 10.91 5.91
CA PRO A 202 -9.66 11.35 7.27
C PRO A 202 -11.00 11.49 7.98
N GLU A 203 -11.14 10.95 9.20
CA GLU A 203 -12.27 11.36 10.02
C GLU A 203 -12.25 12.88 10.05
N LYS A 204 -13.37 13.53 9.73
CA LYS A 204 -13.53 14.96 9.98
C LYS A 204 -13.04 15.16 11.39
N MET A 205 -11.90 15.83 11.57
CA MET A 205 -11.53 16.34 12.87
C MET A 205 -12.74 17.12 13.30
N SER A 206 -13.46 16.58 14.28
CA SER A 206 -14.61 17.27 14.83
C SER A 206 -14.08 18.64 15.19
N ALA A 207 -14.69 19.69 14.64
CA ALA A 207 -14.37 21.05 15.02
C ALA A 207 -14.24 21.08 16.55
N PRO A 208 -13.27 21.80 17.13
CA PRO A 208 -13.25 21.96 18.59
C PRO A 208 -14.67 22.33 19.00
N GLN A 209 -15.23 21.61 19.98
CA GLN A 209 -16.51 21.97 20.59
C GLN A 209 -16.33 23.35 21.23
N SER A 210 -16.43 24.40 20.43
CA SER A 210 -16.73 25.74 20.87
C SER A 210 -18.21 25.73 21.22
N ASP A 211 -18.51 25.35 22.45
CA ASP A 211 -19.56 25.95 23.28
C ASP A 211 -19.61 25.25 24.66
N GLN A 212 -18.66 25.62 25.52
CA GLN A 212 -18.93 25.83 26.95
C GLN A 212 -18.16 27.08 27.42
N LEU A 213 -18.46 28.23 26.78
CA LEU A 213 -18.40 29.51 27.46
C LEU A 213 -19.76 29.71 28.12
N ASP A 214 -19.86 29.32 29.39
CA ASP A 214 -20.75 29.89 30.40
C ASP A 214 -20.77 28.94 31.59
N LEU A 215 -19.78 29.01 32.50
CA LEU A 215 -20.02 28.63 33.89
C LEU A 215 -18.96 29.11 34.90
N PHE A 216 -18.34 30.28 34.75
CA PHE A 216 -17.64 30.95 35.87
C PHE A 216 -17.71 32.47 35.73
N ALA A 217 -18.91 33.01 35.85
CA ALA A 217 -19.14 34.41 36.17
C ALA A 217 -20.40 34.54 37.02
N SER A 218 -20.30 34.20 38.31
CA SER A 218 -21.04 34.79 39.44
C SER A 218 -20.49 34.24 40.75
#